data_AF-A0A3Q8TM75-F1
#
_entry.id   AF-A0A3Q8TM75-F1
#
_cell.length_a   1.000
_cell.length_b   1.000
_cell.length_c   1.000
_cell.angle_alpha   90.00
_cell.angle_beta   90.00
_cell.angle_gamma   90.00
#
_symmetry.space_group_name_H-M   'P 1'
#
loop_
_entity.id
_entity.type
_entity.pdbx_description
1 polymer ?
#
loop_
_entity_poly.entity_id
_entity_poly.type
_entity_poly.pdbx_seq_one_letter_code
_entity_poly.pdbx_strand_id
1 'polypeptide(L)' 'FGGGTLGHPWGNAPGATANRVALEAVVQARNEGRNLAREGNDIIREAAKWSPELAVACELWKEIKFEFEAMDTV' A
#
# COMPACT_ATOMS: atom_id res chain seq x y z
N PHE A 1 1.88 -10.21 1.22
CA PHE A 1 0.63 -9.86 0.51
C PHE A 1 0.12 -11.04 -0.31
N GLY A 2 -0.68 -11.95 0.28
CA GLY A 2 -1.26 -13.10 -0.43
C GLY A 2 -2.37 -12.66 -1.39
N GLY A 3 -3.57 -12.41 -0.85
CA GLY A 3 -4.69 -11.85 -1.63
C GLY A 3 -4.36 -10.54 -2.33
N GLY A 4 -3.60 -9.65 -1.68
CA GLY A 4 -3.16 -8.37 -2.27
C GLY A 4 -2.12 -8.46 -3.40
N THR A 5 -1.64 -9.65 -3.77
CA THR A 5 -0.81 -9.85 -4.98
C THR A 5 -1.59 -10.59 -6.05
N LEU A 6 -2.19 -11.73 -5.67
CA LEU A 6 -2.91 -12.60 -6.60
C LEU A 6 -4.24 -11.98 -7.08
N GLY A 7 -4.83 -11.10 -6.28
CA GLY A 7 -6.06 -10.38 -6.61
C GLY A 7 -5.85 -9.10 -7.43
N HIS A 8 -4.61 -8.79 -7.84
CA HIS A 8 -4.36 -7.60 -8.66
C HIS A 8 -4.98 -7.79 -10.06
N PRO A 9 -5.71 -6.80 -10.61
CA PRO A 9 -6.43 -6.95 -11.89
C PRO A 9 -5.54 -7.29 -13.08
N TRP A 10 -4.26 -6.93 -13.02
CA TRP A 10 -3.27 -7.22 -14.08
C TRP A 10 -2.40 -8.46 -13.80
N GLY A 11 -2.80 -9.27 -12.80
CA GLY A 11 -2.11 -10.50 -12.44
C GLY A 11 -0.96 -10.33 -11.45
N ASN A 12 -0.27 -11.44 -11.18
CA ASN A 12 0.63 -11.59 -10.04
C ASN A 12 1.85 -10.67 -10.10
N ALA A 13 2.50 -10.54 -11.27
CA ALA A 13 3.72 -9.73 -11.39
C ALA A 13 3.45 -8.23 -11.20
N PRO A 14 2.37 -7.65 -11.78
CA PRO A 14 1.94 -6.30 -11.42
C PRO A 14 1.56 -6.14 -9.94
N GLY A 15 0.84 -7.11 -9.36
CA GLY A 15 0.52 -7.09 -7.93
C GLY A 15 1.77 -7.08 -7.04
N ALA A 16 2.78 -7.87 -7.38
CA ALA A 16 4.05 -7.87 -6.66
C ALA A 16 4.81 -6.54 -6.85
N THR A 17 4.74 -5.96 -8.05
CA THR A 17 5.33 -4.65 -8.36
C THR A 17 4.69 -3.54 -7.54
N ALA A 18 3.35 -3.50 -7.46
CA ALA A 18 2.61 -2.54 -6.64
C ALA A 18 3.06 -2.58 -5.16
N ASN A 19 3.14 -3.78 -4.58
CA ASN A 19 3.59 -3.97 -3.20
C ASN A 19 5.04 -3.50 -2.99
N ARG A 20 5.93 -3.77 -3.95
CA ARG A 20 7.33 -3.35 -3.89
C ARG A 20 7.47 -1.83 -3.96
N VAL A 21 6.80 -1.19 -4.92
CA VAL A 21 6.81 0.27 -5.09
C VAL A 21 6.30 0.97 -3.83
N ALA A 22 5.16 0.52 -3.29
CA ALA A 22 4.61 1.07 -2.05
C ALA A 22 5.60 1.00 -0.90
N LEU A 23 6.27 -0.16 -0.72
CA LEU A 23 7.25 -0.36 0.33
C LEU A 23 8.48 0.55 0.16
N GLU A 24 9.05 0.60 -1.04
CA GLU A 24 10.24 1.42 -1.31
C GLU A 24 9.95 2.91 -1.14
N ALA A 25 8.78 3.40 -1.57
CA ALA A 25 8.36 4.79 -1.37
C ALA A 25 8.21 5.14 0.13
N VAL A 26 7.62 4.24 0.92
CA VAL A 26 7.49 4.42 2.38
C VAL A 26 8.86 4.40 3.07
N VAL A 27 9.76 3.51 2.65
CA VAL A 27 11.14 3.43 3.20
C VAL A 27 11.93 4.69 2.87
N GLN A 28 11.84 5.19 1.64
CA GLN A 28 12.48 6.45 1.26
C GLN A 28 11.93 7.60 2.11
N ALA A 29 10.61 7.78 2.18
CA ALA A 29 9.98 8.82 2.97
C ALA A 29 10.38 8.76 4.46
N ARG A 30 10.44 7.56 5.04
CA ARG A 30 10.93 7.35 6.40
C ARG A 30 12.37 7.82 6.57
N ASN A 31 13.25 7.46 5.64
CA ASN A 31 14.66 7.82 5.69
C ASN A 31 14.87 9.33 5.49
N GLU A 32 13.96 10.00 4.79
CA GLU A 32 13.90 11.46 4.65
C GLU A 32 13.28 12.16 5.87
N GLY A 33 12.91 11.43 6.92
CA GLY A 33 12.40 11.97 8.18
C GLY A 33 10.90 12.27 8.19
N ARG A 34 10.13 11.81 7.20
CA ARG A 34 8.67 12.01 7.17
C ARG A 34 7.95 11.19 8.23
N ASN A 35 6.84 11.71 8.74
CA ASN A 35 6.01 11.04 9.74
C ASN A 35 5.00 10.11 9.07
N LEU A 36 5.34 8.82 8.97
CA LEU A 36 4.49 7.82 8.29
C LEU A 36 3.07 7.69 8.87
N ALA A 37 2.89 7.91 10.18
CA ALA A 37 1.57 7.81 10.82
C ALA A 37 0.63 8.93 10.39
N ARG A 38 1.17 10.09 9.98
CA ARG A 38 0.39 11.25 9.53
C ARG A 38 0.36 11.38 8.01
N GLU A 39 1.45 10.99 7.35
CA GLU A 39 1.71 11.28 5.94
C GLU A 39 1.64 10.03 5.04
N GLY A 40 1.43 8.84 5.62
CA GLY A 40 1.50 7.56 4.89
C GLY A 40 0.60 7.49 3.66
N ASN A 41 -0.64 7.97 3.78
CA ASN A 41 -1.58 7.97 2.65
C ASN A 41 -1.10 8.86 1.50
N ASP A 42 -0.48 10.00 1.80
CA ASP A 42 0.00 10.93 0.78
C ASP A 42 1.26 10.38 0.10
N ILE A 43 2.15 9.74 0.85
CA ILE A 43 3.33 9.03 0.30
C ILE A 43 2.89 7.99 -0.74
N ILE A 44 1.89 7.17 -0.41
CA ILE A 44 1.37 6.14 -1.33
C ILE A 44 0.71 6.77 -2.55
N ARG A 45 -0.07 7.85 -2.38
CA ARG A 45 -0.69 8.57 -3.51
C ARG A 45 0.32 9.22 -4.44
N GLU A 46 1.39 9.80 -3.90
CA GLU A 46 2.49 10.34 -4.73
C GLU A 46 3.20 9.24 -5.52
N ALA A 47 3.45 8.08 -4.90
CA ALA A 47 4.03 6.92 -5.59
C ALA A 47 3.12 6.38 -6.72
N ALA A 48 1.81 6.35 -6.47
CA ALA A 48 0.81 5.92 -7.45
C ALA A 48 0.77 6.81 -8.72
N LYS A 49 1.24 8.06 -8.66
CA LYS A 49 1.29 8.94 -9.85
C LYS A 49 2.26 8.42 -10.92
N TRP A 50 3.29 7.68 -10.53
CA TRP A 50 4.32 7.18 -11.45
C TRP A 50 4.40 5.65 -11.53
N SER A 51 3.71 4.91 -10.66
CA SER A 51 3.52 3.46 -10.79
C SER A 51 2.06 3.13 -11.11
N PRO A 52 1.75 2.75 -12.36
CA PRO A 52 0.41 2.32 -12.77
C PRO A 52 -0.10 1.10 -11.99
N GLU A 53 0.77 0.15 -11.66
CA GLU A 53 0.43 -1.03 -10.86
C GLU A 53 -0.02 -0.63 -9.46
N LEU A 54 0.71 0.28 -8.82
CA LEU A 54 0.31 0.79 -7.51
C LEU A 54 -1.01 1.58 -7.59
N ALA A 55 -1.20 2.40 -8.62
CA ALA A 55 -2.45 3.14 -8.80
C ALA A 55 -3.68 2.21 -8.89
N VAL A 56 -3.58 1.14 -9.67
CA VAL A 56 -4.66 0.15 -9.79
C VAL A 56 -4.91 -0.57 -8.47
N ALA A 57 -3.85 -0.99 -7.78
CA ALA A 57 -3.96 -1.60 -6.45
C ALA A 57 -4.65 -0.66 -5.44
N CYS A 58 -4.26 0.62 -5.43
CA CYS A 58 -4.85 1.63 -4.55
C CYS A 58 -6.35 1.83 -4.84
N GLU A 59 -6.74 1.95 -6.11
CA GLU A 59 -8.16 2.13 -6.46
C GLU A 59 -9.01 0.92 -6.08
N LEU A 60 -8.47 -0.29 -6.24
CA LEU A 60 -9.18 -1.53 -5.94
C LEU A 60 -9.45 -1.70 -4.43
N TRP A 61 -8.49 -1.36 -3.58
CA TRP A 61 -8.53 -1.69 -2.14
C TRP A 61 -8.69 -0.50 -1.19
N LYS A 62 -8.84 0.73 -1.69
CA LYS A 62 -8.90 1.96 -0.86
C LYS A 62 -9.94 1.96 0.27
N GLU A 63 -11.08 1.29 0.08
CA GLU A 63 -12.16 1.25 1.07
C GLU A 63 -12.07 0.04 2.03
N ILE A 64 -11.13 -0.88 1.81
CA ILE A 64 -11.04 -2.11 2.59
C ILE A 64 -10.31 -1.84 3.90
N LYS A 65 -11.05 -1.97 5.01
CA LYS A 65 -10.55 -1.88 6.39
C LYS A 65 -11.11 -3.02 7.22
N PHE A 66 -10.37 -3.42 8.25
CA PHE A 66 -10.81 -4.42 9.21
C PHE A 66 -10.79 -3.79 10.59
N GLU A 67 -11.96 -3.39 11.07
CA GLU A 67 -12.15 -2.70 12.35
C GLU A 67 -13.03 -3.60 13.24
N PHE A 68 -12.38 -4.40 14.08
CA PHE A 68 -13.03 -5.33 15.00
C PHE A 68 -12.34 -5.25 16.36
N GLU A 69 -13.07 -5.53 17.44
CA GLU A 69 -12.47 -5.62 18.78
C GLU A 69 -11.51 -6.80 18.86
N ALA A 70 -10.33 -6.58 19.42
CA ALA A 70 -9.38 -7.65 19.70
C ALA A 70 -9.89 -8.50 20.87
N MET A 71 -9.95 -9.82 20.68
CA MET A 71 -10.41 -10.74 21.73
C MET A 71 -9.43 -10.85 22.89
N ASP A 72 -8.13 -10.76 22.60
CA ASP A 72 -7.06 -10.79 23.58
C ASP A 72 -6.58 -9.35 23.84
N THR A 73 -6.75 -8.89 25.08
CA THR A 73 -6.42 -7.53 25.54
C THR A 73 -5.53 -7.60 26.78
N VAL A 74 -4.72 -6.55 27.02
CA VAL A 74 -3.75 -6.44 28.15
C VAL A 74 -4.42 -6.52 29.52
#